data_AF-A0A8J5MYX1-F1
#
_entry.id   AF-A0A8J5MYX1-F1
#
_cell.length_a   1.000
_cell.length_b   1.000
_cell.length_c   1.000
_cell.angle_alpha   90.00
_cell.angle_beta   90.00
_cell.angle_gamma   90.00
#
_symmetry.space_group_name_H-M   'P 1'
#
loop_
_entity.id
_entity.type
_entity.pdbx_description
1 polymer ?
#
loop_
_entity_poly.entity_id
_entity_poly.type
_entity_poly.pdbx_seq_one_letter_code
_entity_poly.pdbx_strand_id
1 'polypeptide(L)'
;PDLLVLGTDGRKTSGVPAYLATTHGVNRLSSSAPDTTSQDDILPPNRRFSFDAESLASRGYLRSQMPYSPPEDIENEVLRICKELLKSTDLHTPFKDANTKFMVLAECSKAYNHTVPNSLMHKITSIGELVTFYKTPINTTVPLNMMKEFDLPKNLHVIYKYTRFHPETDTMFGGVSAYTKDSTIVPGLKNKKRYPGYQARSTWPYQ
;
A
#
# COMPACT_ATOMS: atom_id res chain seq x y z
N PRO A 1 14.77 33.19 -55.40
CA PRO A 1 13.46 33.71 -54.95
C PRO A 1 12.82 32.74 -53.94
N ASP A 2 13.24 32.92 -52.69
CA ASP A 2 12.45 33.04 -51.46
C ASP A 2 11.00 32.53 -51.33
N LEU A 3 10.73 32.10 -50.07
CA LEU A 3 9.50 31.78 -49.32
C LEU A 3 8.88 30.37 -49.51
N LEU A 4 8.96 29.41 -48.54
CA LEU A 4 8.33 29.31 -47.19
C LEU A 4 6.78 29.48 -47.25
N VAL A 5 5.87 28.61 -46.76
CA VAL A 5 5.77 27.94 -45.45
C VAL A 5 4.82 26.70 -45.49
N LEU A 6 5.26 25.67 -44.76
CA LEU A 6 4.61 24.56 -44.01
C LEU A 6 3.07 24.43 -43.87
N GLY A 7 2.62 23.17 -43.90
CA GLY A 7 1.34 22.73 -43.37
C GLY A 7 1.16 21.20 -43.43
N THR A 8 1.94 20.44 -42.67
CA THR A 8 1.71 18.99 -42.47
C THR A 8 1.33 18.74 -41.02
N ASP A 9 0.09 18.30 -40.81
CA ASP A 9 -0.47 17.99 -39.50
C ASP A 9 0.28 16.86 -38.80
N GLY A 10 0.92 17.21 -37.68
CA GLY A 10 1.56 16.28 -36.78
C GLY A 10 0.54 15.58 -35.87
N ARG A 11 0.29 14.29 -36.12
CA ARG A 11 -0.26 13.38 -35.09
C ARG A 11 0.83 13.09 -34.06
N LYS A 12 0.78 13.79 -32.93
CA LYS A 12 1.57 13.45 -31.73
C LYS A 12 1.12 12.09 -31.20
N THR A 13 2.00 11.10 -31.29
CA THR A 13 1.88 9.83 -30.58
C THR A 13 2.30 10.05 -29.12
N SER A 14 1.34 10.28 -28.22
CA SER A 14 1.59 10.14 -26.79
C SER A 14 1.56 8.65 -26.45
N GLY A 15 2.74 8.06 -26.26
CA GLY A 15 2.91 6.70 -25.75
C GLY A 15 2.41 6.62 -24.31
N VAL A 16 1.20 6.11 -24.13
CA VAL A 16 0.70 5.59 -22.86
C VAL A 16 0.84 4.07 -22.95
N PRO A 17 1.47 3.37 -21.99
CA PRO A 17 1.60 1.92 -22.06
C PRO A 17 0.22 1.28 -22.03
N ALA A 18 -0.06 0.44 -23.02
CA ALA A 18 -1.27 -0.33 -23.11
C ALA A 18 -1.29 -1.37 -21.97
N TYR A 19 -1.99 -1.06 -20.88
CA TYR A 19 -2.39 -2.08 -19.93
C TYR A 19 -3.48 -2.92 -20.59
N LEU A 20 -3.12 -4.13 -21.04
CA LEU A 20 -4.07 -5.14 -21.48
C LEU A 20 -5.03 -5.44 -20.32
N ALA A 21 -6.28 -5.01 -20.49
CA ALA A 21 -7.36 -5.34 -19.57
C ALA A 21 -7.72 -6.82 -19.72
N THR A 22 -7.17 -7.68 -18.85
CA THR A 22 -7.67 -9.04 -18.69
C THR A 22 -9.05 -8.97 -18.05
N THR A 23 -10.09 -9.30 -18.82
CA THR A 23 -11.45 -9.44 -18.33
C THR A 23 -11.51 -10.57 -17.31
N HIS A 24 -11.59 -10.25 -16.02
CA HIS A 24 -11.92 -11.24 -15.00
C HIS A 24 -13.41 -11.57 -15.08
N GLY A 25 -13.73 -12.69 -15.72
CA GLY A 25 -15.04 -13.32 -15.60
C GLY A 25 -15.34 -13.65 -14.15
N VAL A 26 -16.52 -13.20 -13.68
CA VAL A 26 -17.01 -13.46 -12.33
C VAL A 26 -17.53 -14.90 -12.28
N ASN A 27 -16.68 -15.86 -11.90
CA ASN A 27 -17.14 -17.19 -11.52
C ASN A 27 -17.60 -17.17 -10.06
N ARG A 28 -18.93 -17.20 -9.89
CA ARG A 28 -19.62 -17.35 -8.61
C ARG A 28 -19.46 -18.81 -8.14
N LEU A 29 -18.47 -19.08 -7.28
CA LEU A 29 -18.31 -20.41 -6.67
C LEU A 29 -19.34 -20.58 -5.54
N SER A 30 -20.20 -21.59 -5.68
CA SER A 30 -21.09 -22.09 -4.64
C SER A 30 -20.27 -22.68 -3.48
N SER A 31 -20.65 -22.35 -2.25
CA SER A 31 -20.03 -22.85 -1.03
C SER A 31 -20.43 -24.30 -0.75
N SER A 32 -19.60 -25.25 -1.17
CA SER A 32 -19.52 -26.59 -0.57
C SER A 32 -18.06 -26.85 -0.18
N ALA A 33 -17.82 -27.16 1.09
CA ALA A 33 -16.48 -27.52 1.58
C ALA A 33 -16.05 -28.85 0.95
N PRO A 34 -14.86 -28.95 0.32
CA PRO A 34 -14.38 -30.23 -0.16
C PRO A 34 -13.75 -31.02 0.99
N ASP A 35 -14.03 -32.32 0.91
CA ASP A 35 -13.56 -33.40 1.77
C ASP A 35 -12.03 -33.49 1.77
N THR A 36 -11.46 -33.80 2.93
CA THR A 36 -10.02 -34.00 3.15
C THR A 36 -9.53 -35.25 2.42
N THR A 37 -9.03 -35.12 1.20
CA THR A 37 -8.17 -36.14 0.59
C THR A 37 -7.20 -35.50 -0.41
N SER A 38 -5.92 -35.51 -0.05
CA SER A 38 -4.72 -35.44 -0.90
C SER A 38 -4.89 -34.74 -2.26
N GLN A 39 -4.78 -33.41 -2.31
CA GLN A 39 -4.61 -32.68 -3.57
C GLN A 39 -3.18 -32.16 -3.66
N ASP A 40 -2.38 -32.85 -4.45
CA ASP A 40 -1.07 -32.39 -4.90
C ASP A 40 -1.18 -30.99 -5.54
N ASP A 41 -0.16 -30.18 -5.28
CA ASP A 41 0.00 -28.77 -5.65
C ASP A 41 -0.02 -28.49 -7.16
N ILE A 42 -1.15 -28.69 -7.84
CA ILE A 42 -1.29 -28.32 -9.25
C ILE A 42 -1.62 -26.83 -9.33
N LEU A 43 -0.58 -26.00 -9.36
CA LEU A 43 -0.70 -24.59 -9.70
C LEU A 43 -1.27 -24.47 -11.14
N PRO A 44 -2.24 -23.57 -11.39
CA PRO A 44 -2.79 -23.40 -12.73
C PRO A 44 -1.68 -23.02 -13.73
N PRO A 45 -1.79 -23.42 -15.01
CA PRO A 45 -0.68 -23.53 -15.97
C PRO A 45 0.06 -22.22 -16.32
N ASN A 46 -0.31 -21.08 -15.74
CA ASN A 46 0.34 -19.79 -15.94
C ASN A 46 0.59 -19.01 -14.63
N ARG A 47 0.44 -19.66 -13.47
CA ARG A 47 0.66 -19.03 -12.17
C ARG A 47 2.14 -19.15 -11.79
N ARG A 48 2.86 -18.04 -11.86
CA ARG A 48 4.24 -17.95 -11.39
C ARG A 48 4.24 -17.59 -9.90
N PHE A 49 5.10 -18.24 -9.14
CA PHE A 49 5.33 -17.93 -7.72
C PHE A 49 5.64 -16.44 -7.48
N SER A 50 6.31 -15.78 -8.45
CA SER A 50 6.58 -14.35 -8.41
C SER A 50 5.30 -13.50 -8.35
N PHE A 51 4.24 -13.89 -9.06
CA PHE A 51 2.97 -13.14 -9.07
C PHE A 51 2.24 -13.26 -7.74
N ASP A 52 2.26 -14.44 -7.11
CA ASP A 52 1.67 -14.63 -5.80
C ASP A 52 2.46 -13.85 -4.72
N ALA A 53 3.79 -13.85 -4.81
CA ALA A 53 4.65 -13.05 -3.93
C ALA A 53 4.38 -11.54 -4.07
N GLU A 54 4.25 -11.05 -5.31
CA GLU A 54 3.92 -9.64 -5.60
C GLU A 54 2.50 -9.28 -5.12
N SER A 55 1.52 -10.17 -5.33
CA SER A 55 0.16 -9.99 -4.83
C SER A 55 0.11 -9.96 -3.30
N LEU A 56 0.90 -10.79 -2.61
CA LEU A 56 0.98 -10.79 -1.16
C LEU A 56 1.69 -9.54 -0.63
N ALA A 57 2.76 -9.11 -1.30
CA ALA A 57 3.48 -7.89 -0.95
C ALA A 57 2.60 -6.65 -1.09
N SER A 58 1.81 -6.56 -2.17
CA SER A 58 0.89 -5.44 -2.43
C SER A 58 -0.35 -5.42 -1.54
N ARG A 59 -0.78 -6.58 -1.03
CA ARG A 59 -2.00 -6.72 -0.21
C ARG A 59 -1.77 -6.40 1.28
N GLY A 60 -0.57 -5.99 1.67
CA GLY A 60 -0.25 -5.60 3.03
C GLY A 60 -0.93 -4.28 3.42
N TYR A 61 -1.73 -4.30 4.48
CA TYR A 61 -2.03 -3.07 5.22
C TYR A 61 -0.71 -2.43 5.68
N LEU A 62 -0.68 -1.10 5.65
CA LEU A 62 0.47 -0.32 6.05
C LEU A 62 1.00 -0.82 7.40
N ARG A 63 2.26 -1.27 7.41
CA ARG A 63 2.94 -1.63 8.66
C ARG A 63 3.07 -0.38 9.52
N SER A 64 2.99 -0.53 10.84
CA SER A 64 3.26 0.57 11.76
C SER A 64 4.74 0.97 11.67
N GLN A 65 5.06 1.82 10.71
CA GLN A 65 6.37 2.43 10.51
C GLN A 65 6.21 3.94 10.61
N MET A 66 7.29 4.61 11.00
CA MET A 66 7.32 6.06 11.01
C MET A 66 7.46 6.57 9.58
N PRO A 67 6.76 7.66 9.21
CA PRO A 67 6.99 8.30 7.93
C PRO A 67 8.44 8.79 7.86
N TYR A 68 9.07 8.59 6.72
CA TYR A 68 10.46 8.98 6.50
C TYR A 68 10.60 9.64 5.14
N SER A 69 11.13 10.86 5.12
CA SER A 69 11.47 11.61 3.92
C SER A 69 12.99 11.75 3.85
N PRO A 70 13.65 11.14 2.85
CA PRO A 70 15.11 11.23 2.72
C PRO A 70 15.52 12.67 2.38
N PRO A 71 16.54 13.22 3.06
CA PRO A 71 17.23 14.43 2.62
C PRO A 71 17.92 14.23 1.26
N GLU A 72 18.11 15.29 0.48
CA GLU A 72 18.75 15.23 -0.84
C GLU A 72 20.21 14.73 -0.75
N ASP A 73 20.95 15.20 0.26
CA ASP A 73 22.36 14.84 0.51
C ASP A 73 22.57 13.57 1.33
N ILE A 74 21.55 12.72 1.48
CA ILE A 74 21.60 11.52 2.34
C ILE A 74 22.79 10.59 2.01
N GLU A 75 23.11 10.47 0.72
CA GLU A 75 24.17 9.61 0.23
C GLU A 75 25.55 10.08 0.72
N ASN A 76 25.83 11.37 0.60
CA ASN A 76 27.08 11.98 1.06
C ASN A 76 27.27 11.83 2.57
N GLU A 77 26.17 12.00 3.33
CA GLU A 77 26.22 11.96 4.79
C GLU A 77 26.33 10.56 5.36
N VAL A 78 25.69 9.57 4.74
CA VAL A 78 25.93 8.16 5.07
C VAL A 78 27.38 7.77 4.74
N LEU A 79 27.91 8.21 3.60
CA LEU A 79 29.30 7.97 3.23
C LEU A 79 30.28 8.64 4.19
N ARG A 80 29.96 9.83 4.72
CA ARG A 80 30.75 10.50 5.76
C ARG A 80 30.83 9.66 7.04
N ILE A 81 29.70 9.18 7.54
CA ILE A 81 29.64 8.31 8.74
C ILE A 81 30.43 7.01 8.50
N CYS A 82 30.29 6.41 7.32
CA CYS A 82 31.06 5.21 6.95
C CYS A 82 32.57 5.49 6.85
N LYS A 83 32.98 6.66 6.34
CA LYS A 83 34.38 7.06 6.30
C LYS A 83 34.98 7.21 7.69
N GLU A 84 34.23 7.76 8.64
CA GLU A 84 34.69 7.95 10.02
C GLU A 84 34.86 6.61 10.78
N LEU A 85 33.89 5.70 10.64
CA LEU A 85 33.86 4.44 11.40
C LEU A 85 34.54 3.27 10.70
N LEU A 86 34.36 3.13 9.38
CA LEU A 86 34.82 1.99 8.57
C LEU A 86 36.08 2.34 7.75
N LYS A 87 36.46 3.62 7.66
CA LYS A 87 37.59 4.11 6.84
C LYS A 87 37.48 3.74 5.36
N SER A 88 36.28 3.44 4.89
CA SER A 88 35.98 3.15 3.49
C SER A 88 34.83 4.02 3.00
N THR A 89 34.90 4.39 1.73
CA THR A 89 33.86 5.13 1.01
C THR A 89 33.35 4.32 -0.19
N ASP A 90 33.93 3.15 -0.45
CA ASP A 90 33.51 2.32 -1.57
C ASP A 90 32.18 1.61 -1.27
N LEU A 91 31.19 1.82 -2.14
CA LEU A 91 29.84 1.28 -2.01
C LEU A 91 29.82 -0.25 -1.94
N HIS A 92 30.79 -0.93 -2.57
CA HIS A 92 30.89 -2.38 -2.58
C HIS A 92 31.58 -2.96 -1.34
N THR A 93 32.09 -2.12 -0.42
CA THR A 93 32.74 -2.60 0.79
C THR A 93 31.72 -3.32 1.68
N PRO A 94 31.95 -4.61 2.04
CA PRO A 94 31.07 -5.35 2.93
C PRO A 94 31.37 -5.06 4.40
N PHE A 95 30.34 -5.14 5.25
CA PHE A 95 30.49 -5.11 6.70
C PHE A 95 31.01 -6.45 7.22
N LYS A 96 32.32 -6.53 7.49
CA LYS A 96 32.96 -7.76 7.99
C LYS A 96 32.69 -8.03 9.47
N ASP A 97 32.67 -6.98 10.29
CA ASP A 97 32.51 -7.08 11.73
C ASP A 97 31.15 -6.57 12.20
N ALA A 98 30.52 -7.32 13.09
CA ALA A 98 29.19 -7.00 13.61
C ALA A 98 29.20 -5.73 14.47
N ASN A 99 30.27 -5.47 15.23
CA ASN A 99 30.35 -4.27 16.07
C ASN A 99 30.50 -3.02 15.21
N THR A 100 31.34 -3.04 14.17
CA THR A 100 31.46 -1.92 13.23
C THR A 100 30.11 -1.62 12.54
N LYS A 101 29.40 -2.66 12.09
CA LYS A 101 28.06 -2.51 11.51
C LYS A 101 27.08 -1.89 12.51
N PHE A 102 27.07 -2.37 13.75
CA PHE A 102 26.20 -1.84 14.79
C PHE A 102 26.46 -0.36 15.07
N MET A 103 27.73 0.05 15.18
CA MET A 103 28.10 1.46 15.40
C MET A 103 27.63 2.35 14.24
N VAL A 104 27.84 1.93 12.99
CA VAL A 104 27.39 2.67 11.81
C VAL A 104 25.87 2.82 11.80
N LEU A 105 25.13 1.73 12.04
CA LEU A 105 23.67 1.76 12.09
C LEU A 105 23.14 2.63 13.23
N ALA A 106 23.82 2.63 14.39
CA ALA A 106 23.44 3.45 15.53
C ALA A 106 23.63 4.94 15.25
N GLU A 107 24.74 5.35 14.63
CA GLU A 107 24.97 6.75 14.25
C GLU A 107 24.00 7.22 13.16
N CYS A 108 23.76 6.41 12.13
CA CYS A 108 22.74 6.73 11.12
C CYS A 108 21.33 6.83 11.73
N SER A 109 20.97 5.94 12.65
CA SER A 109 19.69 5.98 13.35
C SER A 109 19.50 7.28 14.15
N LYS A 110 20.54 7.74 14.85
CA LYS A 110 20.53 9.02 15.58
C LYS A 110 20.41 10.22 14.63
N ALA A 111 21.17 10.22 13.52
CA ALA A 111 21.19 11.32 12.57
C ALA A 111 19.83 11.54 11.88
N TYR A 112 19.17 10.45 11.45
CA TYR A 112 17.97 10.53 10.63
C TYR A 112 16.67 10.22 11.37
N ASN A 113 16.75 9.92 12.67
CA ASN A 113 15.62 9.39 13.47
C ASN A 113 14.91 8.21 12.78
N HIS A 114 15.66 7.44 11.98
CA HIS A 114 15.16 6.35 11.18
C HIS A 114 16.01 5.09 11.41
N THR A 115 15.39 4.11 12.07
CA THR A 115 16.06 2.90 12.53
C THR A 115 15.79 1.73 11.59
N VAL A 116 16.84 0.99 11.26
CA VAL A 116 16.73 -0.26 10.50
C VAL A 116 16.01 -1.32 11.34
N PRO A 117 14.91 -1.91 10.86
CA PRO A 117 14.24 -3.00 11.58
C PRO A 117 15.05 -4.30 11.49
N ASN A 118 14.94 -5.15 12.52
CA ASN A 118 15.65 -6.44 12.60
C ASN A 118 15.41 -7.33 11.37
N SER A 119 14.21 -7.28 10.78
CA SER A 119 13.86 -8.04 9.58
C SER A 119 14.63 -7.61 8.32
N LEU A 120 15.15 -6.39 8.26
CA LEU A 120 15.93 -5.88 7.13
C LEU A 120 17.43 -5.82 7.42
N MET A 121 17.83 -5.98 8.68
CA MET A 121 19.22 -5.87 9.10
C MET A 121 20.16 -6.88 8.38
N HIS A 122 19.68 -8.08 8.07
CA HIS A 122 20.47 -9.08 7.33
C HIS A 122 20.67 -8.72 5.85
N LYS A 123 19.79 -7.90 5.27
CA LYS A 123 19.87 -7.47 3.87
C LYS A 123 20.91 -6.38 3.64
N ILE A 124 21.36 -5.72 4.71
CA ILE A 124 22.38 -4.68 4.64
C ILE A 124 23.74 -5.34 4.88
N THR A 125 24.36 -5.81 3.80
CA THR A 125 25.68 -6.44 3.77
C THR A 125 26.77 -5.47 3.35
N SER A 126 26.44 -4.47 2.52
CA SER A 126 27.37 -3.49 1.97
C SER A 126 26.96 -2.04 2.24
N ILE A 127 27.88 -1.09 2.06
CA ILE A 127 27.62 0.35 2.19
C ILE A 127 26.56 0.78 1.17
N GLY A 128 26.60 0.27 -0.06
CA GLY A 128 25.61 0.62 -1.10
C GLY A 128 24.18 0.23 -0.73
N GLU A 129 24.00 -0.91 -0.07
CA GLU A 129 22.67 -1.33 0.44
C GLU A 129 22.19 -0.44 1.58
N LEU A 130 23.10 0.03 2.44
CA LEU A 130 22.79 0.99 3.50
C LEU A 130 22.32 2.33 2.92
N VAL A 131 23.05 2.85 1.92
CA VAL A 131 22.67 4.08 1.21
C VAL A 131 21.31 3.91 0.54
N THR A 132 21.08 2.78 -0.14
CA THR A 132 19.79 2.47 -0.79
C THR A 132 18.65 2.45 0.21
N PHE A 133 18.87 1.87 1.39
CA PHE A 133 17.88 1.87 2.47
C PHE A 133 17.49 3.29 2.90
N TYR A 134 18.47 4.14 3.23
CA TYR A 134 18.19 5.52 3.66
C TYR A 134 17.75 6.45 2.53
N LYS A 135 17.96 6.08 1.26
CA LYS A 135 17.42 6.81 0.11
C LYS A 135 15.95 6.48 -0.17
N THR A 136 15.44 5.37 0.39
CA THR A 136 14.07 4.90 0.13
C THR A 136 13.08 5.64 1.03
N PRO A 137 12.13 6.42 0.48
CA PRO A 137 11.12 7.10 1.28
C PRO A 137 10.08 6.12 1.84
N ILE A 138 9.54 6.43 3.01
CA ILE A 138 8.46 5.66 3.65
C ILE A 138 7.23 6.54 3.76
N ASN A 139 6.21 6.22 2.97
CA ASN A 139 4.92 6.88 3.02
C ASN A 139 3.92 6.06 3.86
N THR A 140 3.37 6.68 4.90
CA THR A 140 2.38 6.10 5.80
C THR A 140 0.94 6.51 5.48
N THR A 141 0.68 7.10 4.31
CA THR A 141 -0.68 7.42 3.89
C THR A 141 -1.44 6.14 3.53
N VAL A 142 -2.57 5.94 4.18
CA VAL A 142 -3.50 4.86 3.85
C VAL A 142 -4.00 5.03 2.41
N PRO A 143 -4.17 3.96 1.60
CA PRO A 143 -4.60 4.06 0.21
C PRO A 143 -5.86 4.91 0.01
N LEU A 144 -6.86 4.78 0.89
CA LEU A 144 -8.09 5.57 0.85
C LEU A 144 -7.85 7.09 0.99
N ASN A 145 -6.84 7.49 1.77
CA ASN A 145 -6.48 8.90 1.90
C ASN A 145 -5.69 9.38 0.68
N MET A 146 -4.82 8.54 0.12
CA MET A 146 -4.10 8.83 -1.11
C MET A 146 -5.06 9.12 -2.27
N MET A 147 -6.17 8.36 -2.36
CA MET A 147 -7.26 8.60 -3.32
C MET A 147 -7.96 9.96 -3.18
N LYS A 148 -7.71 10.77 -2.14
CA LYS A 148 -8.23 12.15 -2.05
C LYS A 148 -7.37 13.14 -2.79
N GLU A 149 -6.09 12.83 -2.96
CA GLU A 149 -5.09 13.73 -3.54
C GLU A 149 -5.01 13.55 -5.07
N PHE A 150 -5.40 12.38 -5.57
CA PHE A 150 -5.45 12.09 -7.00
C PHE A 150 -6.68 12.70 -7.68
N ASP A 151 -6.52 13.07 -8.95
CA ASP A 151 -7.64 13.40 -9.83
C ASP A 151 -8.36 12.11 -10.26
N LEU A 152 -9.56 11.88 -9.70
CA LEU A 152 -10.33 10.68 -9.97
C LEU A 152 -11.06 10.80 -11.31
N PRO A 153 -11.18 9.70 -12.09
CA PRO A 153 -11.98 9.73 -13.30
C PRO A 153 -13.44 10.06 -12.97
N LYS A 154 -14.11 10.78 -13.88
CA LYS A 154 -15.45 11.37 -13.65
C LYS A 154 -16.54 10.38 -13.25
N ASN A 155 -16.37 9.10 -13.60
CA ASN A 155 -17.30 8.01 -13.29
C ASN A 155 -16.98 7.30 -11.97
N LEU A 156 -15.93 7.70 -11.24
CA LEU A 156 -15.53 7.10 -9.98
C LEU A 156 -15.81 8.06 -8.83
N HIS A 157 -16.77 7.68 -7.98
CA HIS A 157 -17.08 8.40 -6.75
C HIS A 157 -16.69 7.55 -5.54
N VAL A 158 -15.77 8.06 -4.72
CA VAL A 158 -15.31 7.37 -3.51
C VAL A 158 -15.92 8.03 -2.28
N ILE A 159 -16.54 7.23 -1.43
CA ILE A 159 -17.11 7.69 -0.16
C ILE A 159 -16.04 7.53 0.93
N TYR A 160 -15.41 8.64 1.34
CA TYR A 160 -14.31 8.59 2.32
C TYR A 160 -14.76 8.46 3.77
N LYS A 161 -15.93 9.01 4.10
CA LYS A 161 -16.51 8.86 5.43
C LYS A 161 -17.24 7.54 5.46
N TYR A 162 -17.00 6.78 6.52
CA TYR A 162 -17.74 5.57 6.73
C TYR A 162 -19.22 5.91 7.01
N THR A 163 -20.11 5.45 6.14
CA THR A 163 -21.56 5.63 6.27
C THR A 163 -22.18 4.34 6.76
N ARG A 164 -22.89 4.41 7.89
CA ARG A 164 -23.76 3.34 8.38
C ARG A 164 -25.19 3.67 8.00
N PHE A 165 -25.93 2.65 7.61
CA PHE A 165 -27.36 2.78 7.48
C PHE A 165 -27.97 3.07 8.86
N HIS A 166 -28.83 4.08 8.91
CA HIS A 166 -29.63 4.40 10.08
C HIS A 166 -30.97 4.95 9.58
N PRO A 167 -32.11 4.32 9.93
CA PRO A 167 -33.39 4.55 9.24
C PRO A 167 -33.89 6.00 9.37
N GLU A 168 -33.56 6.67 10.47
CA GLU A 168 -33.96 8.07 10.70
C GLU A 168 -33.12 9.09 9.93
N THR A 169 -31.86 8.78 9.62
CA THR A 169 -30.94 9.73 8.97
C THR A 169 -30.78 9.44 7.47
N ASP A 170 -30.91 8.17 7.06
CA ASP A 170 -30.76 7.72 5.68
C ASP A 170 -32.14 7.47 5.06
N THR A 171 -32.77 8.54 4.59
CA THR A 171 -34.16 8.55 4.10
C THR A 171 -34.29 8.35 2.59
N MET A 172 -33.20 8.07 1.87
CA MET A 172 -33.19 7.90 0.41
C MET A 172 -34.22 6.86 -0.08
N PHE A 173 -34.50 5.84 0.73
CA PHE A 173 -35.50 4.80 0.48
C PHE A 173 -36.59 4.76 1.55
N GLY A 174 -36.96 5.92 2.11
CA GLY A 174 -37.95 6.01 3.19
C GLY A 174 -37.50 5.34 4.49
N GLY A 175 -36.19 5.23 4.71
CA GLY A 175 -35.63 4.56 5.89
C GLY A 175 -35.74 3.03 5.86
N VAL A 176 -36.04 2.43 4.70
CA VAL A 176 -36.09 0.97 4.52
C VAL A 176 -34.77 0.46 3.95
N SER A 177 -34.14 -0.48 4.66
CA SER A 177 -32.93 -1.18 4.19
C SER A 177 -33.29 -2.48 3.49
N ALA A 178 -32.47 -2.90 2.53
CA ALA A 178 -32.56 -4.24 1.93
C ALA A 178 -32.35 -5.39 2.95
N TYR A 179 -31.78 -5.08 4.12
CA TYR A 179 -31.47 -6.03 5.19
C TYR A 179 -32.35 -5.76 6.42
N THR A 180 -33.62 -6.18 6.37
CA THR A 180 -34.66 -5.83 7.35
C THR A 180 -34.47 -6.38 8.77
N LYS A 181 -33.58 -7.35 8.97
CA LYS A 181 -33.25 -7.94 10.29
C LYS A 181 -31.84 -7.62 10.77
N ASP A 182 -31.05 -6.93 9.96
CA ASP A 182 -29.66 -6.65 10.31
C ASP A 182 -29.57 -5.41 11.18
N SER A 183 -29.13 -5.63 12.41
CA SER A 183 -28.82 -4.55 13.34
C SER A 183 -27.44 -3.97 13.05
N THR A 184 -27.34 -2.65 13.03
CA THR A 184 -26.06 -1.96 12.96
C THR A 184 -25.49 -1.82 14.37
N ILE A 185 -24.78 -2.85 14.81
CA ILE A 185 -24.17 -2.89 16.14
C ILE A 185 -22.82 -2.17 16.08
N VAL A 186 -22.67 -1.12 16.90
CA VAL A 186 -21.41 -0.39 17.04
C VAL A 186 -20.66 -0.92 18.27
N PRO A 187 -19.57 -1.70 18.09
CA PRO A 187 -18.85 -2.26 19.21
C PRO A 187 -18.00 -1.22 19.92
N GLY A 188 -18.00 -1.27 21.26
CA GLY A 188 -17.13 -0.48 22.14
C GLY A 188 -17.66 0.92 22.48
N LEU A 189 -17.44 1.33 23.73
CA LEU A 189 -17.97 2.59 24.28
C LEU A 189 -17.49 3.84 23.52
N LYS A 190 -16.20 3.87 23.13
CA LYS A 190 -15.63 4.99 22.36
C LYS A 190 -16.31 5.16 21.00
N ASN A 191 -16.63 4.06 20.32
CA ASN A 191 -17.28 4.10 19.01
C ASN A 191 -18.76 4.42 19.13
N LYS A 192 -19.45 3.91 20.16
CA LYS A 192 -20.87 4.21 20.43
C LYS A 192 -21.10 5.71 20.66
N LYS A 193 -20.12 6.44 21.20
CA LYS A 193 -20.17 7.90 21.30
C LYS A 193 -20.02 8.61 19.95
N ARG A 194 -19.27 8.02 19.00
CA ARG A 194 -18.95 8.63 17.70
C ARG A 194 -19.97 8.28 16.63
N TYR A 195 -20.56 7.09 16.70
CA TYR A 195 -21.43 6.55 15.67
C TYR A 195 -22.73 6.05 16.31
N PRO A 196 -23.89 6.48 15.79
CA PRO A 196 -25.16 5.91 16.22
C PRO A 196 -25.24 4.46 15.76
N GLY A 197 -25.69 3.59 16.66
CA GLY A 197 -26.07 2.22 16.32
C GLY A 197 -27.58 2.13 16.12
N TYR A 198 -28.01 1.10 15.40
CA TYR A 198 -29.42 0.83 15.16
C TYR A 198 -29.71 -0.64 15.43
N GLN A 199 -30.82 -0.92 16.12
CA GLN A 199 -31.31 -2.28 16.35
C GLN A 199 -32.55 -2.51 15.51
N ALA A 200 -32.45 -3.44 14.56
CA ALA A 200 -33.55 -3.83 13.69
C ALA A 200 -34.56 -4.69 14.44
N ARG A 201 -35.84 -4.60 14.05
CA ARG A 201 -36.88 -5.45 14.62
C ARG A 201 -36.73 -6.88 14.12
N SER A 202 -36.72 -7.83 15.05
CA SER A 202 -36.66 -9.26 14.73
C SER A 202 -38.03 -9.88 14.39
N THR A 203 -39.12 -9.16 14.65
CA THR A 203 -40.51 -9.67 14.52
C THR A 203 -41.25 -8.95 13.41
N TRP A 204 -42.10 -9.67 12.69
CA TRP A 204 -42.89 -9.16 11.57
C TRP A 204 -44.07 -8.26 12.05
N PRO A 205 -44.50 -7.23 11.29
CA PRO A 205 -43.90 -6.75 10.04
C PRO A 205 -42.60 -6.02 10.30
N TYR A 206 -41.60 -6.32 9.48
CA TYR A 206 -40.33 -5.62 9.49
C TYR A 206 -40.57 -4.22 8.95
N GLN A 207 -40.33 -3.20 9.77
CA GLN A 207 -40.32 -1.79 9.36
C GLN A 207 -38.88 -1.36 9.11
#